data_AF-A0A935U862-F1
#
_entry.id   AF-A0A935U862-F1
#
_cell.length_a   1.000
_cell.length_b   1.000
_cell.length_c   1.000
_cell.angle_alpha   90.00
_cell.angle_beta   90.00
_cell.angle_gamma   90.00
#
_symmetry.space_group_name_H-M   'P 1'
#
loop_
_entity.id
_entity.type
_entity.pdbx_description
1 polymer ?
#
loop_
_entity_poly.entity_id
_entity_poly.type
_entity_poly.pdbx_seq_one_letter_code
_entity_poly.pdbx_strand_id
1 'polypeptide(L)'
;MPHKSSSKRGTFVFDRRIPGVGRFRSHSGTTDPVLFKTYDTLITDLLELTPSRVDIIEAVRDRRVSLAAVLDAFKNQRLHTLELAASAAATIADLAESWKTWVQNTPNAKTAAARKGAFKAVSEFLPKRNPSRPDLPVALRAYRLSMVPRHQPAMFNRVRAAVSAYLRDHVGVEDSAYISTVKIATMKERRYKRPAPTPEQALLIRDMLEPEYAAIWWGMYCTGMGPEEFWGEWTIAEAHIHISGTKRKARNRRVPMVEMITPPTMHQRTFLDHFTTVVGSKFDFEPYDARRGFRFLLGVARIERVRIKQHMGHEVDGDVTDAYGKSVVADHFAADGAAMRVVLDAARAKVRSGATIPMPKPKPVDDTGTTVEVKHAKQKSAGKSSSEHTAPKSERAGVKKAPRAHVLGGPGRRRRAGSPLKRQDGEE
;
A
#
# COMPACT_ATOMS: atom_id res chain seq x y z
N MET A 1 -24.31 41.42 -2.61
CA MET A 1 -24.56 40.23 -3.47
C MET A 1 -23.92 39.00 -2.84
N PRO A 2 -24.55 37.81 -2.94
CA PRO A 2 -23.98 36.56 -2.44
C PRO A 2 -22.59 36.28 -3.01
N HIS A 3 -21.61 36.00 -2.15
CA HIS A 3 -20.25 35.67 -2.58
C HIS A 3 -20.15 34.17 -2.90
N LYS A 4 -19.67 33.82 -4.12
CA LYS A 4 -19.41 32.43 -4.52
C LYS A 4 -17.98 32.02 -4.17
N SER A 5 -17.77 30.75 -3.82
CA SER A 5 -16.42 30.24 -3.50
C SER A 5 -15.44 30.24 -4.68
N SER A 6 -15.95 30.30 -5.91
CA SER A 6 -15.18 30.54 -7.13
C SER A 6 -16.01 31.35 -8.12
N SER A 7 -15.34 32.19 -8.93
CA SER A 7 -15.96 33.30 -9.68
C SER A 7 -17.04 32.90 -10.71
N LYS A 8 -17.16 31.61 -11.09
CA LYS A 8 -18.18 31.16 -12.07
C LYS A 8 -18.91 29.85 -11.77
N ARG A 9 -18.39 28.96 -10.91
CA ARG A 9 -19.00 27.62 -10.67
C ARG A 9 -19.07 27.19 -9.20
N GLY A 10 -18.67 28.07 -8.28
CA GLY A 10 -18.71 27.76 -6.85
C GLY A 10 -20.11 27.83 -6.28
N THR A 11 -20.35 27.09 -5.21
CA THR A 11 -21.52 27.30 -4.35
C THR A 11 -21.42 28.65 -3.65
N PHE A 12 -22.56 29.21 -3.26
CA PHE A 12 -22.55 30.41 -2.42
C PHE A 12 -21.97 30.12 -1.04
N VAL A 13 -21.34 31.11 -0.41
CA VAL A 13 -20.70 31.02 0.90
C VAL A 13 -21.36 32.01 1.85
N PHE A 14 -21.76 31.52 3.02
CA PHE A 14 -22.13 32.35 4.16
C PHE A 14 -20.86 32.87 4.82
N ASP A 15 -20.84 34.16 5.15
CA ASP A 15 -19.80 34.77 5.99
C ASP A 15 -20.48 35.85 6.85
N ARG A 16 -20.93 35.45 8.04
CA ARG A 16 -21.67 36.31 8.98
C ARG A 16 -21.02 36.26 10.35
N ARG A 17 -21.17 37.32 11.15
CA ARG A 17 -20.93 37.27 12.60
C ARG A 17 -22.26 37.03 13.29
N ILE A 18 -22.34 35.95 14.06
CA ILE A 18 -23.55 35.51 14.73
C ILE A 18 -23.31 35.61 16.25
N PRO A 19 -24.18 36.30 17.02
CA PRO A 19 -24.11 36.33 18.47
C PRO A 19 -24.10 34.92 19.06
N GLY A 20 -23.22 34.65 20.03
CA GLY A 20 -23.06 33.31 20.62
C GLY A 20 -22.19 32.32 19.81
N VAL A 21 -22.19 32.39 18.47
CA VAL A 21 -21.40 31.48 17.60
C VAL A 21 -20.05 32.07 17.16
N GLY A 22 -19.96 33.39 17.05
CA GLY A 22 -18.81 34.09 16.46
C GLY A 22 -18.88 34.17 14.93
N ARG A 23 -17.75 34.04 14.23
CA ARG A 23 -17.73 34.10 12.76
C ARG A 23 -18.21 32.77 12.16
N PHE A 24 -19.35 32.81 11.49
CA PHE A 24 -19.94 31.70 10.76
C PHE A 24 -19.54 31.80 9.28
N ARG A 25 -18.62 30.93 8.84
CA ARG A 25 -18.23 30.81 7.44
C ARG A 25 -18.50 29.40 6.92
N SER A 26 -19.56 29.23 6.12
CA SER A 26 -19.97 27.90 5.62
C SER A 26 -20.39 27.92 4.16
N HIS A 27 -20.18 26.81 3.47
CA HIS A 27 -20.62 26.65 2.08
C HIS A 27 -22.09 26.24 2.07
N SER A 28 -22.91 26.91 1.25
CA SER A 28 -24.34 26.63 1.14
C SER A 28 -24.67 25.30 0.44
N GLY A 29 -23.72 24.71 -0.29
CA GLY A 29 -23.96 23.49 -1.08
C GLY A 29 -24.84 23.70 -2.33
N THR A 30 -25.33 24.91 -2.59
CA THR A 30 -26.17 25.22 -3.76
C THR A 30 -25.56 26.30 -4.65
N THR A 31 -25.83 26.21 -5.95
CA THR A 31 -25.54 27.25 -6.95
C THR A 31 -26.77 28.07 -7.31
N ASP A 32 -27.95 27.69 -6.80
CA ASP A 32 -29.22 28.39 -7.00
C ASP A 32 -29.32 29.59 -6.03
N PRO A 33 -29.43 30.83 -6.53
CA PRO A 33 -29.52 32.02 -5.68
C PRO A 33 -30.80 32.06 -4.84
N VAL A 34 -31.90 31.46 -5.30
CA VAL A 34 -33.17 31.44 -4.57
C VAL A 34 -33.02 30.55 -3.33
N LEU A 35 -32.56 29.31 -3.53
CA LEU A 35 -32.31 28.39 -2.42
C LEU A 35 -31.24 28.91 -1.45
N PHE A 36 -30.21 29.61 -1.94
CA PHE A 36 -29.24 30.28 -1.07
C PHE A 36 -29.89 31.32 -0.15
N LYS A 37 -30.78 32.15 -0.70
CA LYS A 37 -31.53 33.14 0.09
C LYS A 37 -32.41 32.44 1.13
N THR A 38 -33.05 31.33 0.77
CA THR A 38 -33.81 30.50 1.72
C THR A 38 -32.94 30.00 2.88
N TYR A 39 -31.72 29.52 2.61
CA TYR A 39 -30.79 29.11 3.65
C TYR A 39 -30.30 30.28 4.51
N ASP A 40 -30.11 31.48 3.95
CA ASP A 40 -29.73 32.67 4.72
C ASP A 40 -30.84 33.11 5.67
N THR A 41 -32.08 33.10 5.19
CA THR A 41 -33.28 33.35 6.00
C THR A 41 -33.39 32.30 7.11
N LEU A 42 -33.24 31.02 6.80
CA LEU A 42 -33.26 29.94 7.79
C LEU A 42 -32.25 30.16 8.93
N ILE A 43 -31.03 30.62 8.63
CA ILE A 43 -30.03 30.92 9.68
C ILE A 43 -30.49 32.05 10.59
N THR A 44 -31.12 33.10 10.03
CA THR A 44 -31.71 34.19 10.81
C THR A 44 -32.89 33.69 11.65
N ASP A 45 -33.79 32.91 11.07
CA ASP A 45 -34.96 32.36 11.77
C ASP A 45 -34.55 31.51 12.97
N LEU A 46 -33.53 30.66 12.81
CA LEU A 46 -32.98 29.84 13.90
C LEU A 46 -32.41 30.68 15.06
N LEU A 47 -31.91 31.90 14.77
CA LEU A 47 -31.42 32.82 15.80
C LEU A 47 -32.56 33.49 16.56
N GLU A 48 -33.67 33.79 15.87
CA GLU A 48 -34.84 34.49 16.42
C GLU A 48 -35.81 33.57 17.17
N LEU A 49 -35.70 32.24 17.01
CA LEU A 49 -36.44 31.28 17.82
C LEU A 49 -36.22 31.51 19.33
N THR A 50 -37.22 31.16 20.14
CA THR A 50 -37.16 31.21 21.61
C THR A 50 -37.43 29.81 22.19
N PRO A 51 -36.39 29.10 22.68
CA PRO A 51 -35.00 29.52 22.78
C PRO A 51 -34.28 29.52 21.42
N SER A 52 -33.26 30.39 21.29
CA SER A 52 -32.45 30.50 20.08
C SER A 52 -31.71 29.19 19.81
N ARG A 53 -31.76 28.70 18.57
CA ARG A 53 -31.17 27.40 18.16
C ARG A 53 -29.74 27.56 17.64
N VAL A 54 -28.92 28.21 18.46
CA VAL A 54 -27.48 28.44 18.24
C VAL A 54 -26.73 27.11 18.05
N ASP A 55 -27.16 26.08 18.78
CA ASP A 55 -26.69 24.69 18.69
C ASP A 55 -26.75 24.12 17.26
N ILE A 56 -27.84 24.38 16.53
CA ILE A 56 -28.00 23.96 15.14
C ILE A 56 -27.03 24.71 14.23
N ILE A 57 -26.86 26.01 14.44
CA ILE A 57 -25.99 26.85 13.63
C ILE A 57 -24.52 26.44 13.81
N GLU A 58 -24.12 26.12 15.03
CA GLU A 58 -22.81 25.53 15.32
C GLU A 58 -22.65 24.18 14.64
N ALA A 59 -23.66 23.31 14.70
CA ALA A 59 -23.62 22.03 14.00
C ALA A 59 -23.46 22.19 12.48
N VAL A 60 -24.09 23.17 11.86
CA VAL A 60 -23.89 23.50 10.44
C VAL A 60 -22.50 24.07 10.18
N ARG A 61 -21.99 24.96 11.06
CA ARG A 61 -20.63 25.53 10.96
C ARG A 61 -19.58 24.43 10.95
N ASP A 62 -19.75 23.48 11.85
CA ASP A 62 -18.85 22.36 12.07
C ASP A 62 -19.11 21.20 11.07
N ARG A 63 -20.04 21.41 10.12
CA ARG A 63 -20.46 20.45 9.07
C ARG A 63 -21.02 19.13 9.62
N ARG A 64 -21.59 19.15 10.81
CA ARG A 64 -22.26 18.01 11.46
C ARG A 64 -23.66 17.77 10.91
N VAL A 65 -24.35 18.83 10.46
CA VAL A 65 -25.65 18.76 9.79
C VAL A 65 -25.61 19.64 8.55
N SER A 66 -26.22 19.17 7.45
CA SER A 66 -26.32 19.96 6.21
C SER A 66 -27.46 20.98 6.29
N LEU A 67 -27.32 22.13 5.65
CA LEU A 67 -28.39 23.14 5.58
C LEU A 67 -29.68 22.62 4.95
N ALA A 68 -29.58 21.65 4.02
CA ALA A 68 -30.75 21.01 3.42
C ALA A 68 -31.54 20.19 4.46
N ALA A 69 -30.84 19.42 5.30
CA ALA A 69 -31.46 18.65 6.38
C ALA A 69 -32.06 19.57 7.45
N VAL A 70 -31.36 20.66 7.78
CA VAL A 70 -31.91 21.68 8.70
C VAL A 70 -33.17 22.32 8.12
N LEU A 71 -33.17 22.69 6.84
CA LEU A 71 -34.33 23.29 6.18
C LEU A 71 -35.53 22.34 6.15
N ASP A 72 -35.31 21.06 5.85
CA ASP A 72 -36.37 20.05 5.87
C ASP A 72 -36.96 19.88 7.27
N ALA A 73 -36.11 19.71 8.29
CA ALA A 73 -36.56 19.60 9.67
C ALA A 73 -37.26 20.88 10.16
N PHE A 74 -36.78 22.07 9.75
CA PHE A 74 -37.40 23.36 10.06
C PHE A 74 -38.81 23.44 9.49
N LYS A 75 -38.96 23.15 8.19
CA LYS A 75 -40.26 23.17 7.50
C LYS A 75 -41.27 22.19 8.08
N ASN A 76 -40.79 21.05 8.56
CA ASN A 76 -41.64 20.01 9.14
C ASN A 76 -41.78 20.12 10.67
N GLN A 77 -41.36 21.22 11.29
CA GLN A 77 -41.42 21.44 12.75
C GLN A 77 -40.75 20.33 13.58
N ARG A 78 -39.72 19.70 12.99
CA ARG A 78 -38.97 18.56 13.52
C ARG A 78 -37.53 18.93 13.88
N LEU A 79 -37.27 20.21 14.18
CA LEU A 79 -35.93 20.67 14.61
C LEU A 79 -35.43 19.99 15.88
N HIS A 80 -36.32 19.49 16.74
CA HIS A 80 -35.97 18.71 17.93
C HIS A 80 -35.54 17.28 17.58
N THR A 81 -35.97 16.75 16.43
CA THR A 81 -35.57 15.42 15.93
C THR A 81 -34.33 15.48 15.08
N LEU A 82 -33.85 16.68 14.72
CA LEU A 82 -32.47 16.78 14.28
C LEU A 82 -31.67 16.28 15.46
N GLU A 83 -31.13 15.07 15.31
CA GLU A 83 -29.97 14.63 16.04
C GLU A 83 -28.88 15.63 15.67
N LEU A 84 -28.91 16.77 16.36
CA LEU A 84 -27.74 17.54 16.66
C LEU A 84 -26.94 16.58 17.48
N ALA A 85 -26.26 15.68 16.76
CA ALA A 85 -25.39 14.72 17.34
C ALA A 85 -24.65 15.52 18.37
N ALA A 86 -24.82 15.11 19.62
CA ALA A 86 -23.90 15.42 20.68
C ALA A 86 -22.52 15.13 20.07
N SER A 87 -21.95 16.15 19.45
CA SER A 87 -20.57 16.18 19.03
C SER A 87 -19.82 16.58 20.27
N ALA A 88 -19.93 15.71 21.25
CA ALA A 88 -19.12 15.65 22.42
C ALA A 88 -18.68 14.20 22.42
N ALA A 89 -17.51 13.97 21.81
CA ALA A 89 -16.70 12.78 21.97
C ALA A 89 -17.50 11.48 22.14
N ALA A 90 -17.63 10.71 21.06
CA ALA A 90 -17.50 9.27 21.23
C ALA A 90 -16.29 9.05 22.16
N THR A 91 -16.54 8.68 23.41
CA THR A 91 -15.55 8.58 24.49
C THR A 91 -14.54 7.47 24.17
N ILE A 92 -13.53 7.17 25.03
CA ILE A 92 -12.63 6.01 24.79
C ILE A 92 -13.46 4.78 24.48
N ALA A 93 -14.50 4.56 25.29
CA ALA A 93 -15.35 3.39 25.20
C ALA A 93 -15.96 3.31 23.80
N ASP A 94 -16.52 4.41 23.31
CA ASP A 94 -17.14 4.46 21.98
C ASP A 94 -16.10 4.34 20.86
N LEU A 95 -14.92 4.96 20.98
CA LEU A 95 -13.87 4.88 19.97
C LEU A 95 -13.25 3.48 19.91
N ALA A 96 -12.91 2.89 21.06
CA ALA A 96 -12.30 1.58 21.15
C ALA A 96 -13.29 0.48 20.76
N GLU A 97 -14.54 0.56 21.20
CA GLU A 97 -15.57 -0.42 20.84
C GLU A 97 -15.99 -0.29 19.38
N SER A 98 -16.12 0.94 18.85
CA SER A 98 -16.35 1.16 17.42
C SER A 98 -15.21 0.62 16.56
N TRP A 99 -13.95 0.86 16.97
CA TRP A 99 -12.80 0.28 16.28
C TRP A 99 -12.80 -1.25 16.33
N LYS A 100 -13.08 -1.84 17.51
CA LYS A 100 -13.17 -3.28 17.69
C LYS A 100 -14.25 -3.90 16.80
N THR A 101 -15.43 -3.28 16.74
CA THR A 101 -16.53 -3.69 15.85
C THR A 101 -16.11 -3.63 14.39
N TRP A 102 -15.44 -2.56 13.96
CA TRP A 102 -14.91 -2.44 12.59
C TRP A 102 -13.85 -3.50 12.26
N VAL A 103 -13.01 -3.86 13.22
CA VAL A 103 -12.04 -4.96 13.07
C VAL A 103 -12.75 -6.31 12.94
N GLN A 104 -13.76 -6.58 13.77
CA GLN A 104 -14.55 -7.83 13.73
C GLN A 104 -15.30 -7.99 12.40
N ASN A 105 -15.81 -6.88 11.85
CA ASN A 105 -16.50 -6.86 10.55
C ASN A 105 -15.54 -6.87 9.34
N THR A 106 -14.22 -7.01 9.54
CA THR A 106 -13.25 -7.08 8.44
C THR A 106 -13.17 -8.52 7.92
N PRO A 107 -13.56 -8.81 6.66
CA PRO A 107 -13.64 -10.20 6.17
C PRO A 107 -12.30 -10.93 6.14
N ASN A 108 -11.20 -10.19 5.96
CA ASN A 108 -9.87 -10.76 5.92
C ASN A 108 -9.20 -10.72 7.30
N ALA A 109 -8.97 -11.89 7.90
CA ALA A 109 -8.37 -12.03 9.23
C ALA A 109 -6.99 -11.34 9.36
N LYS A 110 -6.16 -11.37 8.32
CA LYS A 110 -4.83 -10.71 8.32
C LYS A 110 -4.97 -9.18 8.34
N THR A 111 -5.93 -8.65 7.58
CA THR A 111 -6.28 -7.23 7.61
C THR A 111 -6.87 -6.84 8.97
N ALA A 112 -7.73 -7.68 9.56
CA ALA A 112 -8.29 -7.47 10.89
C ALA A 112 -7.19 -7.40 11.96
N ALA A 113 -6.25 -8.36 11.97
CA ALA A 113 -5.11 -8.37 12.87
C ALA A 113 -4.22 -7.12 12.72
N ALA A 114 -3.95 -6.70 11.48
CA ALA A 114 -3.19 -5.47 11.21
C ALA A 114 -3.91 -4.21 11.72
N ARG A 115 -5.24 -4.13 11.53
CA ARG A 115 -6.07 -3.03 12.05
C ARG A 115 -6.13 -3.01 13.58
N LYS A 116 -6.20 -4.18 14.23
CA LYS A 116 -6.12 -4.33 15.70
C LYS A 116 -4.78 -3.81 16.23
N GLY A 117 -3.68 -4.22 15.60
CA GLY A 117 -2.33 -3.75 15.96
C GLY A 117 -2.16 -2.23 15.77
N ALA A 118 -2.78 -1.66 14.73
CA ALA A 118 -2.74 -0.23 14.49
C ALA A 118 -3.43 0.59 15.58
N PHE A 119 -4.59 0.15 16.07
CA PHE A 119 -5.26 0.83 17.19
C PHE A 119 -4.41 0.79 18.45
N LYS A 120 -3.88 -0.38 18.81
CA LYS A 120 -2.98 -0.51 19.97
C LYS A 120 -1.85 0.51 19.88
N ALA A 121 -1.19 0.62 18.73
CA ALA A 121 -0.08 1.54 18.51
C ALA A 121 -0.45 3.03 18.68
N VAL A 122 -1.64 3.47 18.25
CA VAL A 122 -2.06 4.88 18.43
C VAL A 122 -2.71 5.15 19.78
N SER A 123 -3.30 4.12 20.41
CA SER A 123 -4.02 4.27 21.68
C SER A 123 -3.12 4.70 22.84
N GLU A 124 -1.82 4.38 22.78
CA GLU A 124 -0.81 4.84 23.73
C GLU A 124 -0.68 6.37 23.75
N PHE A 125 -0.98 7.03 22.63
CA PHE A 125 -0.84 8.48 22.42
C PHE A 125 -2.17 9.24 22.49
N LEU A 126 -3.28 8.54 22.72
CA LEU A 126 -4.58 9.19 22.92
C LEU A 126 -4.67 9.79 24.34
N PRO A 127 -5.44 10.88 24.52
CA PRO A 127 -5.80 11.37 25.84
C PRO A 127 -6.34 10.25 26.74
N LYS A 128 -5.91 10.23 28.01
CA LYS A 128 -6.37 9.22 28.98
C LYS A 128 -7.82 9.43 29.43
N ARG A 129 -8.36 10.63 29.25
CA ARG A 129 -9.75 10.98 29.54
C ARG A 129 -10.44 11.36 28.23
N ASN A 130 -11.56 10.70 27.93
CA ASN A 130 -12.48 11.03 26.83
C ASN A 130 -11.82 11.33 25.46
N PRO A 131 -10.86 10.54 24.96
CA PRO A 131 -10.42 10.65 23.60
C PRO A 131 -11.55 10.28 22.64
N SER A 132 -11.41 10.85 21.47
CA SER A 132 -12.44 10.93 20.47
C SER A 132 -11.82 10.80 19.08
N ARG A 133 -12.66 10.71 18.05
CA ARG A 133 -12.19 10.63 16.65
C ARG A 133 -11.28 11.81 16.26
N PRO A 134 -11.58 13.08 16.63
CA PRO A 134 -10.66 14.21 16.43
C PRO A 134 -9.27 14.08 17.06
N ASP A 135 -9.07 13.20 18.04
CA ASP A 135 -7.77 12.97 18.68
C ASP A 135 -6.86 12.03 17.86
N LEU A 136 -7.43 11.20 16.97
CA LEU A 136 -6.66 10.25 16.16
C LEU A 136 -5.56 10.93 15.30
N PRO A 137 -5.80 12.05 14.60
CA PRO A 137 -4.74 12.78 13.89
C PRO A 137 -3.62 13.27 14.81
N VAL A 138 -3.95 13.69 16.04
CA VAL A 138 -2.98 14.17 17.03
C VAL A 138 -2.14 13.00 17.55
N ALA A 139 -2.77 11.92 17.97
CA ALA A 139 -2.12 10.69 18.40
C ALA A 139 -1.23 10.11 17.29
N LEU A 140 -1.69 10.13 16.03
CA LEU A 140 -0.91 9.64 14.90
C LEU A 140 0.35 10.50 14.63
N ARG A 141 0.30 11.82 14.86
CA ARG A 141 1.49 12.69 14.79
C ARG A 141 2.49 12.35 15.88
N ALA A 142 2.02 12.14 17.12
CA ALA A 142 2.88 11.73 18.23
C ALA A 142 3.50 10.34 17.97
N TYR A 143 2.70 9.39 17.49
CA TYR A 143 3.20 8.08 17.07
C TYR A 143 4.26 8.20 15.97
N ARG A 144 4.06 9.05 14.96
CA ARG A 144 5.08 9.33 13.93
C ARG A 144 6.40 9.77 14.54
N LEU A 145 6.38 10.70 15.48
CA LEU A 145 7.59 11.20 16.14
C LEU A 145 8.32 10.08 16.90
N SER A 146 7.58 9.17 17.54
CA SER A 146 8.18 8.00 18.20
C SER A 146 8.82 6.99 17.24
N MET A 147 8.38 6.95 15.98
CA MET A 147 8.88 6.03 14.95
C MET A 147 10.12 6.54 14.20
N VAL A 148 10.37 7.87 14.24
CA VAL A 148 11.55 8.49 13.62
C VAL A 148 12.86 7.93 14.19
N PRO A 149 13.11 7.96 15.51
CA PRO A 149 14.36 7.43 16.08
C PRO A 149 14.48 5.91 15.92
N ARG A 150 13.35 5.18 15.83
CA ARG A 150 13.33 3.72 15.63
C ARG A 150 13.55 3.28 14.19
N HIS A 151 13.64 4.22 13.23
CA HIS A 151 13.75 3.91 11.80
C HIS A 151 12.70 2.91 11.28
N GLN A 152 11.44 3.04 11.71
CA GLN A 152 10.34 2.12 11.36
C GLN A 152 9.26 2.76 10.45
N PRO A 153 9.61 3.23 9.23
CA PRO A 153 8.68 3.95 8.35
C PRO A 153 7.50 3.07 7.89
N ALA A 154 7.74 1.79 7.63
CA ALA A 154 6.71 0.86 7.16
C ALA A 154 5.66 0.55 8.24
N MET A 155 6.03 0.59 9.52
CA MET A 155 5.07 0.41 10.60
C MET A 155 4.19 1.66 10.73
N PHE A 156 4.79 2.85 10.77
CA PHE A 156 4.07 4.12 10.77
C PHE A 156 3.08 4.21 9.60
N ASN A 157 3.53 3.92 8.38
CA ASN A 157 2.68 4.02 7.18
C ASN A 157 1.50 3.05 7.23
N ARG A 158 1.67 1.83 7.77
CA ARG A 158 0.58 0.85 7.98
C ARG A 158 -0.44 1.37 8.99
N VAL A 159 0.02 1.91 10.12
CA VAL A 159 -0.85 2.48 11.15
C VAL A 159 -1.63 3.68 10.61
N ARG A 160 -0.94 4.62 9.93
CA ARG A 160 -1.58 5.74 9.23
C ARG A 160 -2.66 5.27 8.27
N ALA A 161 -2.37 4.27 7.44
CA ALA A 161 -3.34 3.74 6.48
C ALA A 161 -4.58 3.14 7.17
N ALA A 162 -4.39 2.43 8.29
CA ALA A 162 -5.49 1.89 9.07
C ALA A 162 -6.35 3.00 9.71
N VAL A 163 -5.73 4.03 10.30
CA VAL A 163 -6.45 5.20 10.86
C VAL A 163 -7.22 5.96 9.79
N SER A 164 -6.60 6.21 8.61
CA SER A 164 -7.29 6.83 7.48
C SER A 164 -8.49 6.00 7.00
N ALA A 165 -8.33 4.68 6.89
CA ALA A 165 -9.41 3.79 6.47
C ALA A 165 -10.55 3.78 7.48
N TYR A 166 -10.24 3.69 8.78
CA TYR A 166 -11.25 3.76 9.85
C TYR A 166 -12.06 5.06 9.77
N LEU A 167 -11.38 6.20 9.72
CA LEU A 167 -12.06 7.51 9.64
C LEU A 167 -12.90 7.63 8.37
N ARG A 168 -12.36 7.24 7.21
CA ARG A 168 -13.13 7.24 5.96
C ARG A 168 -14.42 6.42 6.08
N ASP A 169 -14.33 5.22 6.65
CA ASP A 169 -15.46 4.30 6.72
C ASP A 169 -16.51 4.73 7.76
N HIS A 170 -16.15 5.52 8.78
CA HIS A 170 -17.07 5.93 9.88
C HIS A 170 -17.56 7.38 9.82
N VAL A 171 -16.76 8.31 9.27
CA VAL A 171 -17.09 9.75 9.20
C VAL A 171 -17.07 10.30 7.78
N GLY A 172 -16.56 9.54 6.81
CA GLY A 172 -16.46 9.97 5.42
C GLY A 172 -15.18 10.75 5.09
N VAL A 173 -15.01 11.08 3.82
CA VAL A 173 -13.81 11.74 3.28
C VAL A 173 -13.77 13.26 3.49
N GLU A 174 -14.92 13.86 3.79
CA GLU A 174 -15.05 15.31 4.03
C GLU A 174 -14.83 15.69 5.50
N ASP A 175 -14.74 14.70 6.39
CA ASP A 175 -14.57 14.92 7.82
C ASP A 175 -13.19 15.51 8.16
N SER A 176 -13.18 16.45 9.11
CA SER A 176 -11.98 17.18 9.51
C SER A 176 -10.87 16.27 10.06
N ALA A 177 -11.21 15.19 10.77
CA ALA A 177 -10.25 14.22 11.30
C ALA A 177 -9.66 13.37 10.16
N TYR A 178 -10.47 12.97 9.17
CA TYR A 178 -9.96 12.27 7.99
C TYR A 178 -9.00 13.16 7.20
N ILE A 179 -9.42 14.39 6.87
CA ILE A 179 -8.59 15.38 6.13
C ILE A 179 -7.28 15.62 6.86
N SER A 180 -7.33 15.80 8.20
CA SER A 180 -6.14 16.02 9.03
C SER A 180 -5.20 14.82 9.02
N THR A 181 -5.74 13.60 9.06
CA THR A 181 -4.97 12.36 9.00
C THR A 181 -4.25 12.19 7.67
N VAL A 182 -4.94 12.42 6.55
CA VAL A 182 -4.37 12.25 5.20
C VAL A 182 -3.24 13.24 4.94
N LYS A 183 -3.33 14.47 5.47
CA LYS A 183 -2.28 15.50 5.39
C LYS A 183 -0.99 15.12 6.13
N ILE A 184 -1.03 14.16 7.06
CA ILE A 184 0.20 13.67 7.71
C ILE A 184 1.02 12.91 6.67
N ALA A 185 2.21 13.41 6.36
CA ALA A 185 3.09 12.82 5.35
C ALA A 185 3.53 11.40 5.74
N THR A 186 3.49 10.48 4.77
CA THR A 186 4.10 9.15 4.88
C THR A 186 5.59 9.27 5.15
N MET A 187 6.15 8.33 5.91
CA MET A 187 7.59 8.22 6.05
C MET A 187 8.19 7.53 4.83
N LYS A 188 9.35 8.01 4.37
CA LYS A 188 10.04 7.42 3.21
C LYS A 188 10.53 6.01 3.57
N GLU A 189 9.89 5.01 2.99
CA GLU A 189 10.35 3.62 3.08
C GLU A 189 11.52 3.40 2.12
N ARG A 190 12.64 2.89 2.65
CA ARG A 190 13.66 2.29 1.80
C ARG A 190 13.27 0.84 1.58
N ARG A 191 12.88 0.51 0.35
CA ARG A 191 12.66 -0.88 -0.03
C ARG A 191 14.01 -1.55 -0.24
N TYR A 192 14.44 -2.29 0.77
CA TYR A 192 15.56 -3.20 0.59
C TYR A 192 15.17 -4.29 -0.42
N LYS A 193 16.01 -4.48 -1.43
CA LYS A 193 15.85 -5.59 -2.37
C LYS A 193 16.73 -6.73 -1.83
N ARG A 194 16.15 -7.72 -1.14
CA ARG A 194 16.92 -8.92 -0.79
C ARG A 194 17.29 -9.64 -2.10
N PRO A 195 18.53 -10.14 -2.22
CA PRO A 195 18.94 -10.89 -3.41
C PRO A 195 18.08 -12.16 -3.56
N ALA A 196 17.85 -12.59 -4.80
CA ALA A 196 17.26 -13.88 -5.06
C ALA A 196 18.33 -14.97 -4.88
N PRO A 197 18.03 -16.09 -4.19
CA PRO A 197 18.99 -17.19 -4.10
C PRO A 197 19.28 -17.77 -5.49
N THR A 198 20.56 -17.92 -5.82
CA THR A 198 20.98 -18.66 -7.02
C THR A 198 20.65 -20.15 -6.87
N PRO A 199 20.65 -20.94 -7.96
CA PRO A 199 20.47 -22.39 -7.89
C PRO A 199 21.42 -23.08 -6.90
N GLU A 200 22.68 -22.66 -6.89
CA GLU A 200 23.68 -23.22 -5.97
C GLU A 200 23.39 -22.83 -4.51
N GLN A 201 23.03 -21.57 -4.25
CA GLN A 201 22.65 -21.13 -2.90
C GLN A 201 21.40 -21.86 -2.41
N ALA A 202 20.42 -22.11 -3.29
CA ALA A 202 19.21 -22.83 -2.93
C ALA A 202 19.47 -24.29 -2.58
N LEU A 203 20.40 -24.95 -3.27
CA LEU A 203 20.88 -26.29 -2.94
C LEU A 203 21.61 -26.31 -1.58
N LEU A 204 22.51 -25.35 -1.32
CA LEU A 204 23.15 -25.24 -0.01
C LEU A 204 22.15 -25.02 1.11
N ILE A 205 21.11 -24.20 0.89
CA ILE A 205 20.02 -24.00 1.86
C ILE A 205 19.28 -25.31 2.12
N ARG A 206 18.95 -26.04 1.05
CA ARG A 206 18.30 -27.36 1.16
C ARG A 206 19.14 -28.31 1.99
N ASP A 207 20.44 -28.38 1.74
CA ASP A 207 21.37 -29.30 2.39
C ASP A 207 21.67 -28.91 3.86
N MET A 208 21.35 -27.67 4.28
CA MET A 208 21.42 -27.23 5.67
C MET A 208 20.18 -27.60 6.50
N LEU A 209 19.07 -27.95 5.86
CA LEU A 209 17.79 -28.22 6.50
C LEU A 209 17.61 -29.73 6.74
N GLU A 210 16.86 -30.09 7.78
CA GLU A 210 16.39 -31.46 7.96
C GLU A 210 15.51 -31.91 6.77
N PRO A 211 15.47 -33.21 6.44
CA PRO A 211 14.87 -33.69 5.18
C PRO A 211 13.45 -33.18 4.89
N GLU A 212 12.57 -33.13 5.89
CA GLU A 212 11.19 -32.66 5.71
C GLU A 212 11.12 -31.15 5.42
N TYR A 213 11.93 -30.34 6.10
CA TYR A 213 12.03 -28.90 5.87
C TYR A 213 12.71 -28.60 4.54
N ALA A 214 13.71 -29.39 4.18
CA ALA A 214 14.42 -29.33 2.91
C ALA A 214 13.48 -29.59 1.72
N ALA A 215 12.60 -30.58 1.82
CA ALA A 215 11.60 -30.90 0.80
C ALA A 215 10.63 -29.73 0.58
N ILE A 216 10.17 -29.07 1.65
CA ILE A 216 9.31 -27.88 1.58
C ILE A 216 10.04 -26.70 0.93
N TRP A 217 11.25 -26.38 1.38
CA TRP A 217 12.06 -25.30 0.81
C TRP A 217 12.29 -25.53 -0.70
N TRP A 218 12.70 -26.75 -1.06
CA TRP A 218 12.96 -27.13 -2.43
C TRP A 218 11.69 -27.07 -3.28
N GLY A 219 10.56 -27.56 -2.76
CA GLY A 219 9.27 -27.47 -3.43
C GLY A 219 8.86 -26.02 -3.71
N MET A 220 9.03 -25.11 -2.75
CA MET A 220 8.77 -23.68 -2.99
C MET A 220 9.73 -23.07 -4.03
N TYR A 221 11.01 -23.45 -4.00
CA TYR A 221 12.02 -22.95 -4.94
C TYR A 221 11.78 -23.43 -6.37
N CYS A 222 11.34 -24.69 -6.55
CA CYS A 222 11.07 -25.28 -7.86
C CYS A 222 9.73 -24.86 -8.47
N THR A 223 8.81 -24.29 -7.69
CA THR A 223 7.46 -23.92 -8.16
C THR A 223 7.14 -22.43 -8.07
N GLY A 224 7.97 -21.68 -7.34
CA GLY A 224 7.70 -20.27 -7.04
C GLY A 224 6.51 -20.04 -6.11
N MET A 225 5.98 -21.08 -5.46
CA MET A 225 4.97 -20.91 -4.43
C MET A 225 5.54 -20.10 -3.27
N GLY A 226 4.77 -19.13 -2.78
CA GLY A 226 5.05 -18.54 -1.47
C GLY A 226 4.60 -19.46 -0.34
N PRO A 227 4.99 -19.22 0.92
CA PRO A 227 4.57 -20.05 2.03
C PRO A 227 3.05 -20.21 2.15
N GLU A 228 2.25 -19.15 1.95
CA GLU A 228 0.79 -19.26 1.98
C GLU A 228 0.21 -20.09 0.82
N GLU A 229 0.90 -20.15 -0.32
CA GLU A 229 0.43 -20.91 -1.49
C GLU A 229 0.82 -22.38 -1.40
N PHE A 230 1.99 -22.69 -0.84
CA PHE A 230 2.49 -24.06 -0.71
C PHE A 230 1.66 -24.91 0.27
N TRP A 231 1.09 -24.27 1.30
CA TRP A 231 0.10 -24.87 2.21
C TRP A 231 -1.35 -24.69 1.73
N GLY A 232 -1.55 -24.08 0.56
CA GLY A 232 -2.86 -23.92 -0.04
C GLY A 232 -3.20 -25.09 -0.98
N GLU A 233 -4.19 -24.86 -1.83
CA GLU A 233 -4.62 -25.83 -2.82
C GLU A 233 -3.74 -25.77 -4.08
N TRP A 234 -3.18 -26.92 -4.45
CA TRP A 234 -2.50 -27.14 -5.71
C TRP A 234 -2.57 -28.61 -6.12
N THR A 235 -2.46 -28.88 -7.41
CA THR A 235 -2.49 -30.23 -7.97
C THR A 235 -1.33 -30.44 -8.94
N ILE A 236 -0.86 -31.69 -9.00
CA ILE A 236 0.18 -32.13 -9.92
C ILE A 236 -0.50 -32.69 -11.17
N ALA A 237 -0.10 -32.17 -12.33
CA ALA A 237 -0.37 -32.76 -13.64
C ALA A 237 0.95 -33.26 -14.24
N GLU A 238 0.87 -33.95 -15.38
CA GLU A 238 2.03 -34.61 -16.01
C GLU A 238 3.23 -33.67 -16.25
N ALA A 239 2.99 -32.50 -16.85
CA ALA A 239 4.05 -31.55 -17.21
C ALA A 239 4.09 -30.28 -16.35
N HIS A 240 3.12 -30.10 -15.44
CA HIS A 240 2.98 -28.84 -14.70
C HIS A 240 2.29 -29.02 -13.35
N ILE A 241 2.39 -28.00 -12.51
CA ILE A 241 1.67 -27.88 -11.24
C ILE A 241 0.66 -26.76 -11.37
N HIS A 242 -0.59 -27.03 -11.03
CA HIS A 242 -1.65 -26.04 -11.00
C HIS A 242 -1.80 -25.51 -9.57
N ILE A 243 -1.65 -24.19 -9.40
CA ILE A 243 -1.72 -23.51 -8.10
C ILE A 243 -2.96 -22.63 -8.05
N SER A 244 -3.85 -22.89 -7.08
CA SER A 244 -5.07 -22.11 -6.85
C SER A 244 -4.74 -20.82 -6.09
N GLY A 245 -4.62 -19.72 -6.82
CA GLY A 245 -4.35 -18.41 -6.21
C GLY A 245 -5.59 -17.77 -5.58
N THR A 246 -5.53 -17.47 -4.28
CA THR A 246 -6.66 -16.87 -3.53
C THR A 246 -6.71 -15.35 -3.55
N LYS A 247 -5.59 -14.66 -3.83
CA LYS A 247 -5.51 -13.17 -3.71
C LYS A 247 -5.97 -12.40 -4.94
N ARG A 248 -5.79 -12.94 -6.14
CA ARG A 248 -6.13 -12.32 -7.44
C ARG A 248 -6.38 -13.42 -8.45
N LYS A 249 -7.27 -13.18 -9.43
CA LYS A 249 -7.57 -14.14 -10.51
C LYS A 249 -6.30 -14.64 -11.22
N ALA A 250 -5.34 -13.74 -11.49
CA ALA A 250 -4.07 -14.08 -12.16
C ALA A 250 -3.12 -14.95 -11.34
N ARG A 251 -3.36 -15.16 -10.03
CA ARG A 251 -2.56 -16.08 -9.23
C ARG A 251 -2.99 -17.53 -9.35
N ASN A 252 -4.19 -17.78 -9.89
CA ASN A 252 -4.57 -19.08 -10.39
C ASN A 252 -3.71 -19.34 -11.64
N ARG A 253 -2.70 -20.21 -11.51
CA ARG A 253 -1.61 -20.31 -12.49
C ARG A 253 -1.06 -21.72 -12.59
N ARG A 254 -0.39 -21.98 -13.70
CA ARG A 254 0.35 -23.22 -13.97
C ARG A 254 1.85 -22.94 -14.01
N VAL A 255 2.64 -23.81 -13.39
CA VAL A 255 4.11 -23.72 -13.37
C VAL A 255 4.72 -25.02 -13.90
N PRO A 256 5.84 -24.97 -14.63
CA PRO A 256 6.49 -26.17 -15.16
C PRO A 256 6.84 -27.17 -14.06
N MET A 257 6.68 -28.46 -14.36
CA MET A 257 7.17 -29.52 -13.48
C MET A 257 8.68 -29.67 -13.64
N VAL A 258 9.43 -29.13 -12.68
CA VAL A 258 10.91 -29.19 -12.66
C VAL A 258 11.40 -30.42 -11.90
N GLU A 259 10.81 -30.65 -10.72
CA GLU A 259 11.12 -31.73 -9.80
C GLU A 259 9.81 -32.20 -9.15
N MET A 260 9.72 -33.47 -8.80
CA MET A 260 8.59 -33.98 -8.04
C MET A 260 8.58 -33.33 -6.66
N ILE A 261 7.46 -32.72 -6.30
CA ILE A 261 7.26 -32.09 -5.00
C ILE A 261 6.24 -32.88 -4.19
N THR A 262 6.38 -32.86 -2.87
CA THR A 262 5.43 -33.45 -1.94
C THR A 262 4.65 -32.36 -1.21
N PRO A 263 3.38 -32.61 -0.85
CA PRO A 263 2.65 -31.77 0.09
C PRO A 263 3.43 -31.56 1.40
N PRO A 264 3.28 -30.40 2.06
CA PRO A 264 3.92 -30.18 3.36
C PRO A 264 3.35 -31.13 4.41
N THR A 265 4.23 -31.82 5.14
CA THR A 265 3.86 -32.76 6.23
C THR A 265 3.69 -32.08 7.59
N MET A 266 4.11 -30.82 7.70
CA MET A 266 4.11 -30.05 8.95
C MET A 266 3.35 -28.73 8.83
N HIS A 267 3.02 -28.12 9.97
CA HIS A 267 2.36 -26.83 9.99
C HIS A 267 3.29 -25.70 9.48
N GLN A 268 2.73 -24.73 8.76
CA GLN A 268 3.46 -23.61 8.16
C GLN A 268 4.34 -22.88 9.18
N ARG A 269 3.80 -22.62 10.37
CA ARG A 269 4.52 -21.91 11.44
C ARG A 269 5.80 -22.65 11.86
N THR A 270 5.72 -23.97 12.00
CA THR A 270 6.85 -24.84 12.37
C THR A 270 7.97 -24.73 11.36
N PHE A 271 7.64 -24.80 10.08
CA PHE A 271 8.63 -24.61 9.00
C PHE A 271 9.25 -23.20 9.03
N LEU A 272 8.44 -22.15 9.18
CA LEU A 272 8.96 -20.77 9.22
C LEU A 272 9.93 -20.56 10.40
N ASP A 273 9.57 -21.03 11.59
CA ASP A 273 10.40 -20.87 12.81
C ASP A 273 11.71 -21.67 12.71
N HIS A 274 11.66 -22.91 12.18
CA HIS A 274 12.85 -23.71 11.95
C HIS A 274 13.76 -23.08 10.87
N PHE A 275 13.21 -22.66 9.73
CA PHE A 275 13.98 -22.01 8.67
C PHE A 275 14.65 -20.72 9.17
N THR A 276 13.94 -19.89 9.94
CA THR A 276 14.52 -18.69 10.55
C THR A 276 15.67 -19.04 11.49
N THR A 277 15.52 -20.09 12.31
CA THR A 277 16.56 -20.54 13.24
C THR A 277 17.80 -21.07 12.52
N VAL A 278 17.63 -21.92 11.51
CA VAL A 278 18.75 -22.62 10.83
C VAL A 278 19.43 -21.75 9.76
N VAL A 279 18.64 -21.04 8.96
CA VAL A 279 19.10 -20.30 7.78
C VAL A 279 19.06 -18.79 8.03
N GLY A 280 17.92 -18.26 8.48
CA GLY A 280 17.71 -16.81 8.62
C GLY A 280 18.60 -16.13 9.66
N SER A 281 19.02 -16.87 10.69
CA SER A 281 19.98 -16.39 11.70
C SER A 281 21.42 -16.28 11.16
N LYS A 282 21.75 -17.07 10.12
CA LYS A 282 23.10 -17.19 9.54
C LYS A 282 23.26 -16.47 8.21
N PHE A 283 22.17 -16.20 7.50
CA PHE A 283 22.15 -15.64 6.15
C PHE A 283 20.94 -14.73 5.93
N ASP A 284 21.04 -13.75 5.03
CA ASP A 284 19.93 -12.82 4.71
C ASP A 284 18.87 -13.45 3.77
N PHE A 285 18.37 -14.63 4.13
CA PHE A 285 17.31 -15.35 3.40
C PHE A 285 16.07 -15.56 4.27
N GLU A 286 14.92 -15.39 3.64
CA GLU A 286 13.61 -15.75 4.18
C GLU A 286 12.98 -16.86 3.33
N PRO A 287 12.02 -17.64 3.88
CA PRO A 287 11.25 -18.62 3.12
C PRO A 287 10.64 -18.08 1.82
N TYR A 288 10.18 -16.82 1.82
CA TYR A 288 9.62 -16.18 0.63
C TYR A 288 10.66 -15.91 -0.47
N ASP A 289 11.95 -15.89 -0.15
CA ASP A 289 13.00 -15.73 -1.14
C ASP A 289 13.13 -16.96 -2.06
N ALA A 290 12.60 -18.13 -1.67
CA ALA A 290 12.45 -19.28 -2.58
C ALA A 290 11.71 -18.89 -3.87
N ARG A 291 10.62 -18.11 -3.75
CA ARG A 291 9.86 -17.60 -4.91
C ARG A 291 10.69 -16.65 -5.78
N ARG A 292 11.58 -15.85 -5.17
CA ARG A 292 12.49 -14.98 -5.94
C ARG A 292 13.56 -15.81 -6.63
N GLY A 293 14.03 -16.87 -5.98
CA GLY A 293 14.89 -17.89 -6.52
C GLY A 293 14.30 -18.59 -7.73
N PHE A 294 13.04 -19.02 -7.66
CA PHE A 294 12.31 -19.57 -8.80
C PHE A 294 12.29 -18.61 -10.01
N ARG A 295 11.97 -17.34 -9.77
CA ARG A 295 12.01 -16.31 -10.82
C ARG A 295 13.42 -16.15 -11.41
N PHE A 296 14.45 -16.22 -10.57
CA PHE A 296 15.85 -16.17 -11.01
C PHE A 296 16.20 -17.38 -11.86
N LEU A 297 15.82 -18.59 -11.43
CA LEU A 297 16.00 -19.85 -12.15
C LEU A 297 15.37 -19.79 -13.55
N LEU A 298 14.12 -19.32 -13.66
CA LEU A 298 13.47 -19.09 -14.95
C LEU A 298 14.27 -18.16 -15.86
N GLY A 299 14.85 -17.10 -15.29
CA GLY A 299 15.70 -16.15 -16.03
C GLY A 299 17.00 -16.78 -16.53
N VAL A 300 17.68 -17.57 -15.68
CA VAL A 300 18.92 -18.28 -16.06
C VAL A 300 18.65 -19.38 -17.08
N ALA A 301 17.49 -20.05 -16.98
CA ALA A 301 17.00 -21.01 -17.98
C ALA A 301 16.54 -20.34 -19.30
N ARG A 302 16.66 -19.01 -19.42
CA ARG A 302 16.30 -18.21 -20.61
C ARG A 302 14.83 -18.36 -21.00
N ILE A 303 13.94 -18.58 -20.02
CA ILE A 303 12.50 -18.62 -20.26
C ILE A 303 12.01 -17.22 -20.66
N GLU A 304 11.12 -17.16 -21.64
CA GLU A 304 10.60 -15.90 -22.17
C GLU A 304 9.90 -15.07 -21.08
N ARG A 305 10.12 -13.74 -21.09
CA ARG A 305 9.58 -12.81 -20.09
C ARG A 305 8.07 -12.94 -19.88
N VAL A 306 7.30 -13.16 -20.95
CA VAL A 306 5.83 -13.33 -20.87
C VAL A 306 5.47 -14.56 -20.05
N ARG A 307 6.13 -15.69 -20.32
CA ARG A 307 5.96 -16.95 -19.57
C ARG A 307 6.42 -16.83 -18.14
N ILE A 308 7.52 -16.11 -17.87
CA ILE A 308 7.93 -15.77 -16.50
C ILE A 308 6.82 -15.02 -15.75
N LYS A 309 6.18 -14.01 -16.36
CA LYS A 309 5.06 -13.29 -15.70
C LYS A 309 3.91 -14.26 -15.39
N GLN A 310 3.56 -15.14 -16.32
CA GLN A 310 2.48 -16.13 -16.17
C GLN A 310 2.78 -17.13 -15.04
N HIS A 311 3.96 -17.76 -15.03
CA HIS A 311 4.36 -18.69 -13.96
C HIS A 311 4.46 -18.01 -12.59
N MET A 312 4.76 -16.71 -12.56
CA MET A 312 4.79 -15.90 -11.35
C MET A 312 3.39 -15.40 -10.91
N GLY A 313 2.33 -15.69 -11.67
CA GLY A 313 0.96 -15.27 -11.37
C GLY A 313 0.79 -13.75 -11.39
N HIS A 314 1.57 -13.08 -12.24
CA HIS A 314 1.44 -11.65 -12.47
C HIS A 314 0.44 -11.44 -13.61
N GLU A 315 -0.37 -10.39 -13.50
CA GLU A 315 -1.19 -9.96 -14.63
C GLU A 315 -0.24 -9.65 -15.79
N VAL A 316 -0.52 -10.31 -16.91
CA VAL A 316 0.10 -9.95 -18.17
C VAL A 316 -0.63 -8.68 -18.58
N ASP A 317 -0.07 -7.53 -18.20
CA ASP A 317 -0.58 -6.21 -18.58
C ASP A 317 -0.94 -6.24 -20.07
N GLY A 318 -2.09 -5.66 -20.46
CA GLY A 318 -2.65 -5.72 -21.81
C GLY A 318 -1.83 -5.03 -22.90
N ASP A 319 -0.51 -5.00 -22.77
CA ASP A 319 0.42 -4.74 -23.85
C ASP A 319 0.09 -5.68 -25.01
N VAL A 320 -0.08 -5.12 -26.20
CA VAL A 320 -0.52 -5.83 -27.40
C VAL A 320 0.41 -7.01 -27.71
N THR A 321 1.69 -6.87 -27.39
CA THR A 321 2.73 -7.91 -27.53
C THR A 321 2.46 -9.12 -26.62
N ASP A 322 1.99 -8.86 -25.41
CA ASP A 322 1.69 -9.84 -24.36
C ASP A 322 0.37 -10.60 -24.64
N ALA A 323 -0.52 -10.05 -25.48
CA ALA A 323 -1.78 -10.67 -25.88
C ALA A 323 -1.60 -11.81 -26.90
N TYR A 324 -0.66 -11.68 -27.84
CA TYR A 324 -0.36 -12.73 -28.83
C TYR A 324 0.34 -13.95 -28.22
N GLY A 325 1.04 -13.78 -27.10
CA GLY A 325 1.72 -14.88 -26.41
C GLY A 325 0.81 -15.84 -25.64
N LYS A 326 -0.51 -15.58 -25.53
CA LYS A 326 -1.42 -16.40 -24.70
C LYS A 326 -1.94 -17.67 -25.40
N SER A 327 -2.00 -17.70 -26.73
CA SER A 327 -2.57 -18.83 -27.48
C SER A 327 -1.63 -20.03 -27.67
N VAL A 328 -0.32 -19.87 -27.41
CA VAL A 328 0.72 -20.90 -27.65
C VAL A 328 1.20 -21.58 -26.35
N VAL A 329 0.65 -21.21 -25.19
CA VAL A 329 1.26 -21.51 -23.87
C VAL A 329 1.05 -22.95 -23.38
N ALA A 330 0.05 -23.67 -23.90
CA ALA A 330 -0.24 -25.02 -23.41
C ALA A 330 0.94 -26.01 -23.60
N ASP A 331 1.84 -25.73 -24.54
CA ASP A 331 2.88 -26.67 -24.99
C ASP A 331 4.29 -26.37 -24.45
N HIS A 332 4.47 -25.34 -23.62
CA HIS A 332 5.80 -24.93 -23.17
C HIS A 332 6.21 -25.46 -21.80
N PHE A 333 5.30 -26.03 -21.00
CA PHE A 333 5.64 -26.46 -19.63
C PHE A 333 6.71 -27.55 -19.61
N ALA A 334 6.63 -28.55 -20.50
CA ALA A 334 7.64 -29.60 -20.57
C ALA A 334 9.02 -29.04 -20.97
N ALA A 335 9.05 -28.16 -21.99
CA ALA A 335 10.27 -27.53 -22.46
C ALA A 335 10.90 -26.59 -21.43
N ASP A 336 10.08 -25.73 -20.80
CA ASP A 336 10.54 -24.80 -19.77
C ASP A 336 11.03 -25.58 -18.53
N GLY A 337 10.34 -26.66 -18.13
CA GLY A 337 10.76 -27.54 -17.04
C GLY A 337 12.08 -28.27 -17.33
N ALA A 338 12.27 -28.76 -18.57
CA ALA A 338 13.52 -29.37 -19.01
C ALA A 338 14.69 -28.37 -19.00
N ALA A 339 14.48 -27.15 -19.50
CA ALA A 339 15.49 -26.09 -19.48
C ALA A 339 15.90 -25.73 -18.05
N MET A 340 14.95 -25.68 -17.11
CA MET A 340 15.25 -25.45 -15.70
C MET A 340 16.03 -26.60 -15.06
N ARG A 341 15.71 -27.86 -15.39
CA ARG A 341 16.47 -29.03 -14.89
C ARG A 341 17.94 -28.99 -15.31
N VAL A 342 18.24 -28.61 -16.55
CA VAL A 342 19.63 -28.43 -17.02
C VAL A 342 20.40 -27.44 -16.14
N VAL A 343 19.78 -26.31 -15.76
CA VAL A 343 20.40 -25.32 -14.87
C VAL A 343 20.63 -25.90 -13.46
N LEU A 344 19.67 -26.65 -12.94
CA LEU A 344 19.78 -27.29 -11.62
C LEU A 344 20.86 -28.38 -11.59
N ASP A 345 21.01 -29.16 -12.66
CA ASP A 345 22.04 -30.20 -12.74
C ASP A 345 23.44 -29.61 -12.81
N ALA A 346 23.63 -28.52 -13.56
CA ALA A 346 24.87 -27.75 -13.55
C ALA A 346 25.18 -27.19 -12.15
N ALA A 347 24.17 -26.67 -11.45
CA ALA A 347 24.32 -26.18 -10.08
C ALA A 347 24.70 -27.29 -9.10
N ARG A 348 24.08 -28.48 -9.21
CA ARG A 348 24.43 -29.67 -8.42
C ARG A 348 25.86 -30.10 -8.64
N ALA A 349 26.31 -30.15 -9.89
CA ALA A 349 27.69 -30.50 -10.22
C ALA A 349 28.69 -29.55 -9.54
N LYS A 350 28.40 -28.25 -9.57
CA LYS A 350 29.23 -27.21 -8.93
C LYS A 350 29.24 -27.26 -7.40
N VAL A 351 28.10 -27.57 -6.76
CA VAL A 351 28.04 -27.79 -5.31
C VAL A 351 28.85 -29.04 -4.93
N ARG A 352 28.70 -30.15 -5.68
CA ARG A 352 29.42 -31.40 -5.46
C ARG A 352 30.94 -31.27 -5.65
N SER A 353 31.38 -30.39 -6.55
CA SER A 353 32.81 -30.12 -6.74
C SER A 353 33.44 -29.32 -5.61
N GLY A 354 32.68 -28.96 -4.56
CA GLY A 354 33.18 -28.17 -3.43
C GLY A 354 33.48 -26.71 -3.78
N ALA A 355 32.89 -26.19 -4.87
CA ALA A 355 33.12 -24.80 -5.27
C ALA A 355 32.59 -23.86 -4.18
N THR A 356 33.38 -22.85 -3.80
CA THR A 356 32.96 -21.82 -2.84
C THR A 356 31.81 -21.01 -3.42
N ILE A 357 30.63 -21.11 -2.81
CA ILE A 357 29.43 -20.37 -3.20
C ILE A 357 29.20 -19.25 -2.17
N PRO A 358 29.28 -17.97 -2.57
CA PRO A 358 29.10 -16.87 -1.63
C PRO A 358 27.66 -16.83 -1.12
N MET A 359 27.47 -16.81 0.20
CA MET A 359 26.17 -16.65 0.84
C MET A 359 26.01 -15.23 1.40
N PRO A 360 24.85 -14.57 1.23
CA PRO A 360 24.63 -13.23 1.77
C PRO A 360 24.59 -13.28 3.29
N LYS A 361 25.50 -12.55 3.95
CA LYS A 361 25.52 -12.43 5.40
C LYS A 361 24.26 -11.71 5.91
N PRO A 362 23.76 -12.08 7.10
CA PRO A 362 22.63 -11.42 7.71
C PRO A 362 23.03 -9.97 7.98
N LYS A 363 22.05 -9.08 7.94
CA LYS A 363 22.34 -7.68 8.19
C LYS A 363 22.71 -7.50 9.66
N PRO A 364 23.67 -6.61 9.97
CA PRO A 364 23.87 -6.20 11.34
C PRO A 364 22.58 -5.57 11.86
N VAL A 365 22.21 -5.96 13.06
CA VAL A 365 21.05 -5.47 13.79
C VAL A 365 21.61 -4.75 15.02
N ASP A 366 21.06 -3.58 15.36
CA ASP A 366 21.42 -2.90 16.61
C ASP A 366 20.75 -3.58 17.81
N ASP A 367 21.12 -3.13 19.00
CA ASP A 367 20.55 -3.58 20.27
C ASP A 367 19.02 -3.43 20.36
N THR A 368 18.40 -2.64 19.47
CA THR A 368 16.94 -2.49 19.40
C THR A 368 16.27 -3.50 18.47
N GLY A 369 17.03 -4.43 17.87
CA GLY A 369 16.50 -5.32 16.85
C GLY A 369 16.25 -4.61 15.51
N THR A 370 16.76 -3.39 15.34
CA THR A 370 16.62 -2.62 14.10
C THR A 370 17.83 -2.86 13.21
N THR A 371 17.57 -3.18 11.94
CA THR A 371 18.63 -3.35 10.95
C THR A 371 19.48 -2.08 10.85
N VAL A 372 20.76 -2.17 11.23
CA VAL A 372 21.71 -1.08 11.11
C VAL A 372 22.23 -1.07 9.68
N GLU A 373 22.02 0.05 9.00
CA GLU A 373 22.72 0.27 7.75
C GLU A 373 24.19 0.58 8.10
N VAL A 374 25.10 -0.34 7.74
CA VAL A 374 26.53 0.00 7.71
C VAL A 374 26.68 1.07 6.64
N LYS A 375 26.62 2.35 7.04
CA LYS A 375 27.08 3.44 6.19
C LYS A 375 28.53 3.13 5.92
N HIS A 376 28.82 2.57 4.75
CA HIS A 376 30.18 2.50 4.25
C HIS A 376 30.62 3.95 4.12
N ALA A 377 31.28 4.46 5.17
CA ALA A 377 31.96 5.73 5.14
C ALA A 377 32.91 5.59 3.96
N LYS A 378 32.58 6.29 2.87
CA LYS A 378 33.42 6.37 1.70
C LYS A 378 34.69 7.05 2.18
N GLN A 379 35.67 6.27 2.64
CA GLN A 379 37.01 6.74 2.95
C GLN A 379 37.53 7.33 1.65
N LYS A 380 37.36 8.65 1.49
CA LYS A 380 38.14 9.42 0.54
C LYS A 380 39.56 9.35 1.08
N SER A 381 40.33 8.38 0.60
CA SER A 381 41.78 8.40 0.70
C SER A 381 42.25 9.66 -0.01
N ALA A 382 42.45 10.73 0.75
CA ALA A 382 43.16 11.91 0.29
C ALA A 382 44.63 11.51 0.13
N GLY A 383 44.98 11.02 -1.07
CA GLY A 383 46.36 10.95 -1.50
C GLY A 383 46.90 12.37 -1.61
N LYS A 384 47.62 12.81 -0.57
CA LYS A 384 48.58 13.90 -0.65
C LYS A 384 49.84 13.30 -1.30
N SER A 385 50.06 13.55 -2.58
CA SER A 385 51.39 13.47 -3.18
C SER A 385 51.75 14.84 -3.71
N SER A 386 52.69 15.46 -3.02
CA SER A 386 53.46 16.62 -3.45
C SER A 386 54.32 16.27 -4.65
N SER A 387 54.20 17.01 -5.75
CA SER A 387 55.33 17.32 -6.61
C SER A 387 55.01 18.59 -7.38
N GLU A 388 55.81 19.62 -7.11
CA GLU A 388 55.91 20.88 -7.82
C GLU A 388 56.23 20.64 -9.30
N HIS A 389 55.57 21.37 -10.20
CA HIS A 389 56.25 21.99 -11.34
C HIS A 389 55.40 23.09 -11.97
N THR A 390 56.12 24.11 -12.41
CA THR A 390 55.68 25.49 -12.62
C THR A 390 55.57 25.77 -14.13
N ALA A 391 54.38 26.21 -14.58
CA ALA A 391 54.08 27.09 -15.74
C ALA A 391 54.52 26.65 -17.18
N PRO A 392 54.07 27.33 -18.27
CA PRO A 392 53.12 28.45 -18.39
C PRO A 392 51.97 28.28 -19.42
N LYS A 393 51.08 29.28 -19.33
CA LYS A 393 49.97 29.72 -20.21
C LYS A 393 50.13 29.45 -21.71
N SER A 394 49.04 29.03 -22.35
CA SER A 394 48.65 29.51 -23.67
C SER A 394 47.13 29.66 -23.79
N GLU A 395 46.75 30.73 -24.45
CA GLU A 395 45.39 31.17 -24.75
C GLU A 395 44.65 30.17 -25.65
N ARG A 396 43.32 30.04 -25.48
CA ARG A 396 42.39 30.11 -26.63
C ARG A 396 40.92 30.19 -26.23
N ALA A 397 40.29 31.21 -26.80
CA ALA A 397 38.99 31.23 -27.45
C ALA A 397 37.74 30.79 -26.67
N GLY A 398 36.88 31.77 -26.42
CA GLY A 398 35.54 31.59 -25.88
C GLY A 398 34.56 30.90 -26.82
N VAL A 399 33.51 30.35 -26.21
CA VAL A 399 32.26 30.01 -26.89
C VAL A 399 31.11 30.51 -26.01
N LYS A 400 30.40 31.52 -26.52
CA LYS A 400 29.16 32.07 -25.98
C LYS A 400 28.07 31.00 -26.03
N LYS A 401 27.43 30.71 -24.90
CA LYS A 401 26.17 29.94 -24.87
C LYS A 401 25.00 30.84 -25.27
N ALA A 402 24.31 30.46 -26.34
CA ALA A 402 23.06 31.07 -26.77
C ALA A 402 21.89 30.69 -25.82
N PRO A 403 20.89 31.57 -25.64
CA PRO A 403 19.69 31.28 -24.87
C PRO A 403 18.70 30.39 -25.65
N ARG A 404 18.13 29.39 -24.95
CA ARG A 404 17.05 28.55 -25.50
C ARG A 404 15.74 29.35 -25.56
N ALA A 405 15.20 29.44 -26.77
CA ALA A 405 13.91 30.02 -27.06
C ALA A 405 12.75 29.21 -26.47
N HIS A 406 11.74 29.94 -25.99
CA HIS A 406 10.38 29.49 -25.75
C HIS A 406 9.76 28.94 -27.05
N VAL A 407 9.13 27.77 -26.99
CA VAL A 407 8.14 27.34 -27.98
C VAL A 407 6.83 27.04 -27.28
N LEU A 408 5.87 27.91 -27.54
CA LEU A 408 4.44 27.76 -27.32
C LEU A 408 3.88 26.78 -28.37
N GLY A 409 2.94 25.92 -27.99
CA GLY A 409 2.18 25.14 -28.97
C GLY A 409 1.45 23.93 -28.39
N GLY A 410 0.29 24.14 -27.75
CA GLY A 410 -0.84 23.21 -27.90
C GLY A 410 -1.62 23.55 -29.19
N PRO A 411 -2.78 22.93 -29.51
CA PRO A 411 -3.60 22.00 -28.72
C PRO A 411 -4.09 20.75 -29.50
N GLY A 412 -4.73 19.79 -28.82
CA GLY A 412 -5.37 18.66 -29.51
C GLY A 412 -6.12 17.68 -28.62
N ARG A 413 -7.19 18.13 -27.94
CA ARG A 413 -8.16 17.23 -27.29
C ARG A 413 -9.05 16.58 -28.36
N ARG A 414 -8.94 15.25 -28.55
CA ARG A 414 -9.98 14.46 -29.23
C ARG A 414 -10.93 13.84 -28.20
N ARG A 415 -12.20 14.23 -28.30
CA ARG A 415 -13.36 13.62 -27.67
C ARG A 415 -13.53 12.20 -28.24
N ARG A 416 -13.69 11.17 -27.38
CA ARG A 416 -14.28 9.89 -27.79
C ARG A 416 -15.77 9.96 -27.51
N ALA A 417 -16.55 9.85 -28.59
CA ALA A 417 -17.98 9.65 -28.56
C ALA A 417 -18.28 8.22 -28.07
N GLY A 418 -19.38 8.08 -27.32
CA GLY A 418 -19.95 6.80 -26.94
C GLY A 418 -20.49 6.05 -28.16
N SER A 419 -20.58 4.73 -28.03
CA SER A 419 -21.41 3.89 -28.90
C SER A 419 -22.44 3.14 -28.04
N PRO A 420 -23.63 2.88 -28.58
CA PRO A 420 -24.81 2.56 -27.80
C PRO A 420 -25.01 1.05 -27.60
N LEU A 421 -25.79 0.76 -26.56
CA LEU A 421 -26.42 -0.52 -26.28
C LEU A 421 -27.14 -1.09 -27.52
N LYS A 422 -26.90 -2.38 -27.81
CA LYS A 422 -27.90 -3.22 -28.47
C LYS A 422 -28.49 -4.16 -27.42
N ARG A 423 -29.80 -4.00 -27.19
CA ARG A 423 -30.69 -5.03 -26.66
C ARG A 423 -30.93 -6.07 -27.75
N GLN A 424 -30.96 -7.34 -27.38
CA GLN A 424 -31.69 -8.37 -28.10
C GLN A 424 -32.59 -9.03 -27.07
N ASP A 425 -33.87 -8.69 -27.19
CA ASP A 425 -34.98 -9.55 -26.77
C ASP A 425 -35.26 -10.52 -27.94
N GLY A 426 -35.65 -11.74 -27.62
CA GLY A 426 -36.00 -12.78 -28.59
C GLY A 426 -36.16 -14.13 -27.92
N GLU A 427 -37.40 -14.39 -27.47
CA GLU A 427 -37.93 -15.67 -26.98
C GLU A 427 -37.92 -16.74 -28.08
N GLU A 428 -37.50 -17.96 -27.75
CA GLU A 428 -38.29 -19.22 -27.79
C GLU A 428 -37.50 -20.35 -27.09
#